data_AF-A0AAD2E8A3-F1
#
_entry.id   AF-A0AAD2E8A3-F1
#
_cell.length_a   1.000
_cell.length_b   1.000
_cell.length_c   1.000
_cell.angle_alpha   90.00
_cell.angle_beta   90.00
_cell.angle_gamma   90.00
#
_symmetry.space_group_name_H-M   'P 1'
#
loop_
_entity.id
_entity.type
_entity.pdbx_description
1 polymer ?
#
loop_
_entity_poly.entity_id
_entity_poly.type
_entity_poly.pdbx_seq_one_letter_code
_entity_poly.pdbx_strand_id
1 'polypeptide(L)'
;MIASVSAESRDLVLSHGVLMPLLEQFNDKTKPTIVEKATKTLSKLCQRKPRFEQVKSAILPLAHLIHIDDVAVLWYACEALFHLTCGEMDMKQAVIEAGVFPRLFELLPRFRHQHLI
;
A
#
# COMPACT_ATOMS: atom_id res chain seq x y z
N MET A 1 6.22 14.91 0.02
CA MET A 1 7.06 13.70 0.19
C MET A 1 7.84 13.51 -1.10
N ILE A 2 9.17 13.41 -1.05
CA ILE A 2 10.04 13.43 -2.26
C ILE A 2 9.82 12.19 -3.14
N ALA A 3 9.43 11.05 -2.56
CA ALA A 3 9.20 9.80 -3.27
C ALA A 3 8.09 9.85 -4.35
N SER A 4 7.14 10.79 -4.27
CA SER A 4 6.05 10.90 -5.27
C SER A 4 6.40 11.76 -6.49
N VAL A 5 7.57 12.42 -6.49
CA VAL A 5 7.95 13.42 -7.51
C VAL A 5 8.28 12.77 -8.85
N SER A 6 9.05 11.68 -8.84
CA SER A 6 9.44 10.94 -10.04
C SER A 6 9.64 9.44 -9.77
N ALA A 7 9.72 8.63 -10.82
CA ALA A 7 10.05 7.20 -10.66
C ALA A 7 11.48 7.03 -10.11
N GLU A 8 12.40 7.89 -10.55
CA GLU A 8 13.79 7.94 -10.08
C GLU A 8 13.87 8.34 -8.60
N SER A 9 13.07 9.32 -8.18
CA SER A 9 13.01 9.75 -6.78
C SER A 9 12.48 8.64 -5.87
N ARG A 10 11.46 7.90 -6.32
CA ARG A 10 10.95 6.71 -5.64
C ARG A 10 12.03 5.63 -5.53
N ASP A 11 12.67 5.30 -6.65
CA ASP A 11 13.67 4.23 -6.69
C ASP A 11 14.90 4.55 -5.85
N LEU A 12 15.31 5.82 -5.82
CA LEU A 12 16.34 6.33 -4.93
C LEU A 12 15.93 6.17 -3.47
N VAL A 13 14.71 6.56 -3.10
CA VAL A 13 14.23 6.40 -1.72
C VAL A 13 14.18 4.92 -1.31
N LEU A 14 13.74 4.03 -2.22
CA LEU A 14 13.73 2.58 -1.98
C LEU A 14 15.14 1.99 -1.87
N SER A 15 16.10 2.47 -2.67
CA SER A 15 17.49 1.98 -2.63
C SER A 15 18.21 2.32 -1.33
N HIS A 16 17.74 3.33 -0.57
CA HIS A 16 18.21 3.64 0.77
C HIS A 16 17.60 2.74 1.87
N GLY A 17 16.86 1.69 1.50
CA GLY A 17 16.36 0.69 2.44
C GLY A 17 15.20 1.17 3.31
N VAL A 18 14.48 2.23 2.91
CA VAL A 18 13.39 2.82 3.72
C VAL A 18 12.22 1.86 3.95
N LEU A 19 12.06 0.84 3.09
CA LEU A 19 10.86 0.00 3.11
C LEU A 19 10.76 -0.79 4.42
N MET A 20 11.82 -1.47 4.86
CA MET A 20 11.74 -2.31 6.06
C MET A 20 11.40 -1.53 7.34
N PRO A 21 12.06 -0.39 7.66
CA PRO A 21 11.68 0.44 8.80
C PRO A 21 10.24 0.99 8.72
N LEU A 22 9.75 1.23 7.49
CA LEU A 22 8.36 1.64 7.28
C LEU A 22 7.38 0.51 7.60
N LEU A 23 7.69 -0.72 7.15
CA LEU A 23 6.85 -1.90 7.41
C LEU A 23 6.80 -2.25 8.91
N GLU A 24 7.88 -2.01 9.65
CA GLU A 24 7.92 -2.20 11.11
C GLU A 24 6.90 -1.34 11.87
N GLN A 25 6.40 -0.25 11.26
CA GLN A 25 5.36 0.57 11.86
C GLN A 25 3.98 -0.11 11.87
N PHE A 26 3.77 -1.20 11.14
CA PHE A 26 2.49 -1.91 11.10
C PHE A 26 2.41 -2.97 12.18
N ASN A 27 2.27 -2.52 13.43
CA ASN A 27 2.13 -3.38 14.61
C ASN A 27 1.16 -2.75 15.62
N ASP A 28 0.67 -3.56 16.56
CA ASP A 28 -0.37 -3.18 17.53
C ASP A 28 0.05 -2.07 18.51
N LYS A 29 1.35 -1.80 18.66
CA LYS A 29 1.89 -0.76 19.55
C LYS A 29 1.99 0.60 18.85
N THR A 30 1.86 0.64 17.53
CA THR A 30 1.98 1.88 16.76
C THR A 30 0.71 2.71 16.87
N LYS A 31 0.89 4.02 17.07
CA LYS A 31 -0.24 4.96 17.12
C LYS A 31 -0.98 4.98 15.77
N PRO A 32 -2.33 5.04 15.76
CA PRO A 32 -3.11 5.07 14.51
C PRO A 32 -2.65 6.15 13.52
N THR A 33 -2.29 7.34 14.01
CA THR A 33 -1.79 8.45 13.18
C THR A 33 -0.46 8.15 12.48
N ILE A 34 0.37 7.28 13.05
CA ILE A 34 1.62 6.82 12.43
C ILE A 34 1.30 5.75 11.40
N VAL A 35 0.38 4.82 11.69
CA VAL A 35 -0.09 3.80 10.73
C VAL A 35 -0.67 4.47 9.48
N GLU A 36 -1.51 5.50 9.62
CA GLU A 36 -2.06 6.25 8.49
C GLU A 36 -0.95 6.88 7.63
N LYS A 37 0.00 7.60 8.26
CA LYS A 37 1.13 8.23 7.55
C LYS A 37 2.05 7.21 6.90
N ALA A 38 2.29 6.07 7.55
CA ALA A 38 3.09 4.99 7.04
C ALA A 38 2.42 4.34 5.83
N THR A 39 1.11 4.09 5.91
CA THR A 39 0.30 3.55 4.80
C THR A 39 0.29 4.51 3.61
N LYS A 40 0.11 5.81 3.86
CA LYS A 40 0.22 6.86 2.83
C LYS A 40 1.60 6.87 2.16
N THR A 41 2.67 6.75 2.95
CA THR A 41 4.04 6.69 2.43
C THR A 41 4.23 5.45 1.57
N LEU A 42 3.74 4.30 2.04
CA LEU A 42 3.80 3.05 1.31
C LEU A 42 3.04 3.14 -0.02
N SER A 43 1.86 3.78 -0.04
CA SER A 43 1.12 3.96 -1.30
C SER A 43 1.92 4.74 -2.34
N LYS A 44 2.67 5.77 -1.92
CA LYS A 44 3.56 6.52 -2.83
C LYS A 44 4.77 5.71 -3.29
N LEU A 45 5.30 4.82 -2.46
CA LEU A 45 6.37 3.89 -2.86
C LEU A 45 5.88 2.82 -3.85
N CYS A 46 4.58 2.50 -3.85
CA CYS A 46 3.98 1.57 -4.80
C CYS A 46 3.59 2.23 -6.15
N GLN A 47 3.58 3.56 -6.24
CA GLN A 47 3.19 4.29 -7.45
C GLN A 47 4.20 4.12 -8.59
N ARG A 48 3.76 4.43 -9.83
CA ARG A 48 4.59 4.51 -11.05
C ARG A 48 5.33 3.21 -11.43
N LYS A 49 4.75 2.04 -11.11
CA LYS A 49 5.31 0.71 -11.44
C LYS A 49 6.72 0.49 -10.85
N PRO A 50 6.84 0.28 -9.52
CA PRO A 50 8.11 -0.10 -8.91
C PRO A 50 8.57 -1.48 -9.42
N ARG A 51 9.86 -1.78 -9.27
CA ARG A 51 10.36 -3.14 -9.52
C ARG A 51 9.83 -4.08 -8.45
N PHE A 52 9.41 -5.28 -8.84
CA PHE A 52 8.82 -6.25 -7.91
C PHE A 52 9.70 -6.52 -6.69
N GLU A 53 11.00 -6.76 -6.91
CA GLU A 53 11.97 -7.05 -5.85
C GLU A 53 12.07 -5.95 -4.78
N GLN A 54 11.82 -4.68 -5.15
CA GLN A 54 11.92 -3.56 -4.20
C GLN A 54 10.71 -3.44 -3.29
N VAL A 55 9.55 -3.98 -3.67
CA VAL A 55 8.28 -3.77 -2.97
C VAL A 55 7.55 -5.05 -2.58
N LYS A 56 8.07 -6.24 -2.94
CA LYS A 56 7.40 -7.52 -2.66
C LYS A 56 7.07 -7.74 -1.18
N SER A 57 7.91 -7.25 -0.27
CA SER A 57 7.68 -7.36 1.18
C SER A 57 6.51 -6.50 1.69
N ALA A 58 6.04 -5.55 0.89
CA ALA A 58 4.89 -4.71 1.23
C ALA A 58 3.53 -5.40 1.02
N ILE A 59 3.47 -6.48 0.24
CA ILE A 59 2.19 -7.08 -0.19
C ILE A 59 1.42 -7.65 1.00
N LEU A 60 2.06 -8.45 1.85
CA LEU A 60 1.41 -9.02 3.03
C LEU A 60 0.97 -7.94 4.04
N PRO A 61 1.80 -6.93 4.38
CA PRO A 61 1.34 -5.78 5.16
C PRO A 61 0.12 -5.09 4.55
N LEU A 62 0.10 -4.82 3.24
CA LEU A 62 -1.05 -4.22 2.56
C LEU A 62 -2.30 -5.10 2.65
N ALA A 63 -2.14 -6.42 2.53
CA ALA A 63 -3.22 -7.38 2.70
C ALA A 63 -3.82 -7.35 4.11
N HIS A 64 -3.02 -7.07 5.15
CA HIS A 64 -3.54 -6.87 6.50
C HIS A 64 -4.19 -5.48 6.67
N LEU A 65 -3.60 -4.43 6.10
CA LEU A 65 -4.07 -3.05 6.27
C LEU A 65 -5.49 -2.84 5.72
N ILE A 66 -5.93 -3.59 4.70
CA ILE A 66 -7.30 -3.53 4.19
C ILE A 66 -8.37 -4.08 5.17
N HIS A 67 -7.96 -4.65 6.30
CA HIS A 67 -8.87 -5.05 7.38
C HIS A 67 -9.00 -4.00 8.49
N ILE A 68 -8.18 -2.95 8.50
CA ILE A 68 -8.25 -1.89 9.50
C ILE A 68 -9.50 -1.03 9.24
N ASP A 69 -10.26 -0.72 10.30
CA ASP A 69 -11.45 0.12 10.19
C ASP A 69 -11.12 1.62 10.29
N ASP A 70 -10.19 2.07 9.46
CA ASP A 70 -9.82 3.47 9.30
C ASP A 70 -9.89 3.84 7.83
N VAL A 71 -10.70 4.84 7.50
CA VAL A 71 -11.01 5.22 6.11
C VAL A 71 -9.75 5.67 5.36
N ALA A 72 -8.86 6.42 6.01
CA ALA A 72 -7.65 6.92 5.38
C ALA A 72 -6.66 5.78 5.12
N VAL A 73 -6.49 4.87 6.08
CA VAL A 73 -5.68 3.66 5.92
C VAL A 73 -6.22 2.80 4.77
N LEU A 74 -7.52 2.51 4.76
CA LEU A 74 -8.17 1.74 3.70
C LEU A 74 -7.96 2.37 2.32
N TRP A 75 -8.15 3.69 2.21
CA TRP A 75 -7.93 4.41 0.97
C TRP A 75 -6.49 4.24 0.45
N TYR A 76 -5.49 4.51 1.29
CA TYR A 76 -4.09 4.41 0.87
C TYR A 76 -3.64 2.97 0.61
N ALA A 77 -4.13 1.99 1.38
CA ALA A 77 -3.83 0.58 1.18
C ALA A 77 -4.41 0.07 -0.16
N CYS A 78 -5.67 0.42 -0.46
CA CYS A 78 -6.30 0.11 -1.74
C CYS A 78 -5.61 0.81 -2.92
N GLU A 79 -5.20 2.08 -2.76
CA GLU A 79 -4.41 2.81 -3.77
C GLU A 79 -3.10 2.07 -4.06
N ALA A 80 -2.39 1.62 -3.02
CA ALA A 80 -1.14 0.87 -3.16
C ALA A 80 -1.37 -0.44 -3.93
N LEU A 81 -2.37 -1.24 -3.55
CA LEU A 81 -2.71 -2.51 -4.20
C LEU A 81 -3.11 -2.30 -5.68
N PHE A 82 -3.86 -1.24 -5.99
CA PHE A 82 -4.17 -0.87 -7.37
C PHE A 82 -2.91 -0.60 -8.20
N HIS A 83 -1.94 0.15 -7.66
CA HIS A 83 -0.70 0.39 -8.37
C HIS A 83 0.15 -0.87 -8.57
N LEU A 84 0.20 -1.76 -7.57
CA LEU A 84 0.91 -3.03 -7.69
C LEU A 84 0.27 -3.95 -8.74
N THR A 85 -1.06 -4.02 -8.79
CA THR A 85 -1.77 -4.80 -9.82
C THR A 85 -1.65 -4.21 -11.24
N CYS A 86 -1.17 -2.98 -11.38
CA CYS A 86 -0.80 -2.37 -12.67
C CYS A 86 0.64 -2.69 -13.11
N GLY A 87 1.40 -3.45 -12.31
CA GLY A 87 2.80 -3.83 -12.53
C GLY A 87 3.01 -5.09 -13.37
N GLU A 88 4.15 -5.73 -13.14
CA GLU A 88 4.61 -6.98 -13.80
C GLU A 88 3.73 -8.19 -13.40
N MET A 89 3.82 -9.29 -14.16
CA MET A 89 3.00 -10.48 -13.93
C MET A 89 3.24 -11.10 -12.55
N ASP A 90 4.51 -11.21 -12.13
CA ASP A 90 4.88 -11.76 -10.82
C ASP A 90 4.29 -10.93 -9.66
N MET A 91 4.28 -9.61 -9.82
CA MET A 91 3.67 -8.70 -8.84
C MET A 91 2.15 -8.90 -8.74
N LYS A 92 1.46 -9.05 -9.88
CA LYS A 92 0.02 -9.35 -9.90
C LYS A 92 -0.27 -10.68 -9.23
N GLN A 93 0.52 -11.71 -9.55
CA GLN A 93 0.37 -13.05 -8.99
C GLN A 93 0.57 -13.04 -7.47
N ALA A 94 1.59 -12.35 -6.98
CA ALA A 94 1.83 -12.20 -5.54
C ALA A 94 0.67 -11.48 -4.81
N VAL A 95 0.04 -10.47 -5.44
CA VAL A 95 -1.15 -9.82 -4.88
C VAL A 95 -2.36 -10.76 -4.85
N ILE A 96 -2.55 -11.60 -5.88
CA ILE A 96 -3.59 -12.64 -5.89
C ILE A 96 -3.36 -13.64 -4.76
N GLU A 97 -2.13 -14.13 -4.61
CA GLU A 97 -1.74 -15.11 -3.59
C GLU A 97 -1.85 -14.56 -2.16
N ALA A 98 -1.72 -13.25 -1.99
CA ALA A 98 -1.95 -12.58 -0.71
C ALA A 98 -3.44 -12.51 -0.31
N GLY A 99 -4.37 -12.98 -1.16
CA GLY A 99 -5.77 -13.17 -0.79
C GLY A 99 -6.56 -11.88 -0.59
N VAL A 100 -6.17 -10.77 -1.23
CA VAL A 100 -6.78 -9.45 -0.99
C VAL A 100 -8.18 -9.29 -1.59
N PHE A 101 -8.52 -10.03 -2.65
CA PHE A 101 -9.72 -9.80 -3.46
C PHE A 101 -11.05 -9.92 -2.68
N PRO A 102 -11.29 -10.96 -1.85
CA PRO A 102 -12.54 -11.07 -1.09
C PRO A 102 -12.81 -9.81 -0.26
N ARG A 103 -11.79 -9.32 0.45
CA ARG A 103 -11.91 -8.11 1.26
C ARG A 103 -12.11 -6.86 0.41
N LEU A 104 -11.44 -6.73 -0.74
CA LEU A 104 -11.67 -5.60 -1.64
C LEU A 104 -13.12 -5.55 -2.13
N PHE A 105 -13.74 -6.70 -2.44
CA PHE A 105 -15.16 -6.77 -2.81
C PHE A 105 -16.09 -6.30 -1.68
N GLU A 106 -15.80 -6.67 -0.43
CA GLU A 106 -16.55 -6.19 0.75
C GLU A 106 -16.45 -4.68 0.96
N LEU A 107 -15.33 -4.07 0.56
CA LEU A 107 -15.10 -2.64 0.72
C LEU A 107 -15.78 -1.78 -0.38
N LEU A 108 -16.13 -2.36 -1.54
CA LEU A 108 -16.74 -1.62 -2.65
C LEU A 108 -17.98 -0.78 -2.27
N PRO A 109 -18.93 -1.27 -1.46
CA PRO A 109 -20.07 -0.47 -1.02
C PRO A 109 -19.65 0.75 -0.18
N ARG A 110 -18.62 0.61 0.68
CA ARG A 110 -18.17 1.70 1.57
C ARG A 110 -17.65 2.90 0.77
N PHE A 111 -16.94 2.66 -0.33
CA PHE A 111 -16.42 3.73 -1.19
C PHE A 111 -17.51 4.42 -2.03
N ARG A 112 -18.64 3.76 -2.33
CA ARG A 112 -19.75 4.41 -3.05
C ARG A 112 -20.50 5.44 -2.19
N HIS A 113 -20.53 5.27 -0.87
CA HIS A 113 -21.25 6.17 0.03
C HIS A 113 -20.44 7.40 0.45
N GLN A 114 -19.13 7.43 0.22
CA GLN A 114 -18.26 8.55 0.63
C GLN A 114 -18.08 9.65 -0.42
N HIS A 115 -18.64 9.50 -1.63
CA HIS A 115 -18.69 10.57 -2.64
C HIS A 115 -19.98 11.43 -2.57
N LEU A 116 -20.73 11.36 -1.46
CA LEU A 116 -21.97 12.12 -1.23
C LEU A 116 -21.87 13.20 -0.14
N ILE A 117 -20.65 13.61 0.25
CA ILE A 117 -20.44 14.77 1.14
C ILE A 117 -19.33 15.64 0.57
#